data_AF-A0A385TH09-F1
#
_entry.id   AF-A0A385TH09-F1
#
_cell.length_a   1.000
_cell.length_b   1.000
_cell.length_c   1.000
_cell.angle_alpha   90.00
_cell.angle_beta   90.00
_cell.angle_gamma   90.00
#
_symmetry.space_group_name_H-M   'P 1'
#
loop_
_entity.id
_entity.type
_entity.pdbx_description
1 polymer ?
#
loop_
_entity_poly.entity_id
_entity_poly.type
_entity_poly.pdbx_seq_one_letter_code
_entity_poly.pdbx_strand_id
1 'polypeptide(L)'
;MKINESGRVNGINSYQRNIESREMQHIDKMKRRKDEVSISPEAMELSAQSKVQDPERAEKIQRLKEAVTNGTYEVPVDRLADKLLPYFQSYNKSGESK
;
A
#
# COMPACT_ATOMS: atom_id res chain seq x y z
N MET A 1 -45.44 -20.15 59.06
CA MET A 1 -45.11 -19.58 57.73
C MET A 1 -43.62 -19.73 57.50
N LYS A 2 -43.20 -20.21 56.33
CA LYS A 2 -41.80 -20.51 55.97
C LYS A 2 -41.39 -19.52 54.88
N ILE A 3 -40.43 -18.64 55.18
CA ILE A 3 -39.99 -17.57 54.28
C ILE A 3 -38.60 -17.95 53.78
N ASN A 4 -38.46 -18.24 52.49
CA ASN A 4 -37.16 -18.50 51.88
C ASN A 4 -36.60 -17.15 51.40
N GLU A 5 -35.60 -16.60 52.09
CA GLU A 5 -34.86 -15.44 51.61
C GLU A 5 -33.87 -15.86 50.52
N SER A 6 -34.32 -16.03 49.27
CA SER A 6 -33.43 -16.25 48.12
C SER A 6 -32.85 -14.94 47.56
N GLY A 7 -32.47 -14.00 48.42
CA GLY A 7 -32.14 -12.63 48.03
C GLY A 7 -30.67 -12.25 48.06
N ARG A 8 -29.75 -13.11 48.53
CA ARG A 8 -28.37 -12.69 48.83
C ARG A 8 -27.30 -13.67 48.35
N VAL A 9 -27.26 -13.93 47.05
CA VAL A 9 -26.09 -14.56 46.43
C VAL A 9 -25.73 -13.80 45.16
N ASN A 10 -25.44 -12.50 45.27
CA ASN A 10 -24.87 -11.69 44.17
C ASN A 10 -24.11 -10.47 44.71
N GLY A 11 -23.26 -10.68 45.70
CA GLY A 11 -22.24 -9.72 46.12
C GLY A 11 -21.07 -10.56 46.64
N ILE A 12 -19.86 -10.46 46.14
CA ILE A 12 -19.05 -9.27 45.90
C ILE A 12 -17.92 -9.75 44.98
N ASN A 13 -17.87 -9.30 43.73
CA ASN A 13 -16.68 -9.46 42.86
C ASN A 13 -16.62 -8.28 41.87
N SER A 14 -16.71 -7.05 42.40
CA SER A 14 -16.49 -5.84 41.63
C SER A 14 -15.00 -5.62 41.35
N TYR A 15 -14.12 -5.99 42.29
CA TYR A 15 -12.68 -5.86 42.13
C TYR A 15 -12.09 -6.79 41.07
N GLN A 16 -12.50 -8.06 41.03
CA GLN A 16 -12.04 -9.01 40.01
C GLN A 16 -12.42 -8.57 38.59
N ARG A 17 -13.65 -8.08 38.39
CA ARG A 17 -14.11 -7.51 37.11
C ARG A 17 -13.29 -6.30 36.64
N ASN A 18 -12.80 -5.48 37.57
CA ASN A 18 -11.96 -4.33 37.22
C ASN A 18 -10.52 -4.73 36.82
N ILE A 19 -10.01 -5.86 37.32
CA ILE A 19 -8.70 -6.40 36.94
C ILE A 19 -8.78 -7.05 35.56
N GLU A 20 -9.78 -7.91 35.33
CA GLU A 20 -10.01 -8.57 34.04
C GLU A 20 -10.25 -7.55 32.92
N SER A 21 -11.04 -6.50 33.17
CA SER A 21 -11.26 -5.43 32.18
C SER A 21 -10.00 -4.61 31.87
N ARG A 22 -9.11 -4.41 32.85
CA ARG A 22 -7.82 -3.74 32.62
C ARG A 22 -6.84 -4.60 31.83
N GLU A 23 -6.76 -5.91 32.11
CA GLU A 23 -5.93 -6.85 31.32
C GLU A 23 -6.43 -6.97 29.88
N MET A 24 -7.74 -7.09 29.68
CA MET A 24 -8.35 -7.12 28.34
C MET A 24 -8.04 -5.84 27.55
N GLN A 25 -8.11 -4.66 28.17
CA GLN A 25 -7.74 -3.40 27.53
C GLN A 25 -6.24 -3.31 27.20
N HIS A 26 -5.37 -3.95 27.98
CA HIS A 26 -3.93 -3.93 27.74
C HIS A 26 -3.53 -4.84 26.57
N ILE A 27 -4.16 -6.02 26.48
CA ILE A 27 -3.99 -6.95 25.35
C ILE A 27 -4.51 -6.32 24.04
N ASP A 28 -5.63 -5.60 24.12
CA ASP A 28 -6.23 -4.96 22.95
C ASP A 28 -5.40 -3.75 22.46
N LYS A 29 -4.70 -3.05 23.36
CA LYS A 29 -3.74 -1.99 23.00
C LYS A 29 -2.45 -2.53 22.37
N MET A 30 -1.97 -3.69 22.82
CA MET A 30 -0.81 -4.38 22.23
C MET A 30 -1.12 -4.85 20.80
N LYS A 31 -2.33 -5.36 20.54
CA LYS A 31 -2.77 -5.74 19.18
C LYS A 31 -2.88 -4.58 18.19
N ARG A 32 -3.08 -3.35 18.67
CA ARG A 32 -3.25 -2.14 17.84
C ARG A 32 -1.94 -1.46 17.46
N ARG A 33 -0.80 -1.85 18.05
CA ARG A 33 0.53 -1.36 17.63
C ARG A 33 1.06 -2.23 16.51
N LYS A 34 0.49 -2.08 15.33
CA LYS A 34 1.04 -2.63 14.10
C LYS A 34 1.54 -1.46 13.28
N ASP A 35 2.79 -1.50 12.87
CA ASP A 35 3.31 -0.55 11.90
C ASP A 35 2.64 -0.88 10.57
N GLU A 36 1.75 0.01 10.12
CA GLU A 36 1.05 -0.11 8.84
C GLU A 36 1.52 0.98 7.90
N VAL A 37 1.88 0.57 6.68
CA VAL A 37 2.22 1.50 5.60
C VAL A 37 0.94 1.75 4.79
N SER A 38 0.36 2.94 4.91
CA SER A 38 -0.78 3.36 4.09
C SER A 38 -0.30 4.18 2.89
N ILE A 39 -0.72 3.79 1.69
CA ILE A 39 -0.51 4.58 0.48
C ILE A 39 -1.50 5.74 0.49
N SER A 40 -1.02 6.97 0.28
CA SER A 40 -1.89 8.15 0.25
C SER A 40 -2.90 8.07 -0.91
N PRO A 41 -4.15 8.55 -0.71
CA PRO A 41 -5.16 8.58 -1.77
C PRO A 41 -4.69 9.36 -3.02
N GLU A 42 -3.98 10.47 -2.83
CA GLU A 42 -3.40 11.27 -3.91
C GLU A 42 -2.41 10.47 -4.79
N ALA A 43 -1.51 9.70 -4.18
CA ALA A 43 -0.59 8.83 -4.93
C ALA A 43 -1.33 7.75 -5.74
N MET A 44 -2.44 7.22 -5.21
CA MET A 44 -3.29 6.29 -5.97
C MET A 44 -3.93 6.98 -7.18
N GLU A 45 -4.45 8.19 -7.02
CA GLU A 45 -5.03 8.97 -8.12
C GLU A 45 -4.00 9.31 -9.21
N LEU A 46 -2.81 9.77 -8.82
CA LEU A 46 -1.72 10.02 -9.76
C LEU A 46 -1.32 8.75 -10.53
N SER A 47 -1.29 7.60 -9.84
CA SER A 47 -0.99 6.32 -10.49
C SER A 47 -2.10 5.88 -11.46
N ALA A 48 -3.37 6.14 -11.13
CA ALA A 48 -4.50 5.83 -11.99
C ALA A 48 -4.55 6.73 -13.23
N GLN A 49 -4.07 7.97 -13.12
CA GLN A 49 -3.94 8.90 -14.24
C GLN A 49 -2.74 8.58 -15.16
N SER A 50 -1.84 7.69 -14.75
CA SER A 50 -0.79 7.18 -15.62
C SER A 50 -1.45 6.59 -16.87
N LYS A 51 -0.98 7.00 -18.05
CA LYS A 51 -1.48 6.74 -19.42
C LYS A 51 -1.58 5.27 -19.87
N VAL A 52 -1.76 4.35 -18.93
CA VAL A 52 -1.80 2.89 -19.11
C VAL A 52 -3.01 2.47 -19.96
N GLN A 53 -4.09 3.25 -19.97
CA GLN A 53 -5.33 2.96 -20.71
C GLN A 53 -5.49 3.73 -22.04
N ASP A 54 -4.41 4.30 -22.58
CA ASP A 54 -4.49 5.00 -23.87
C ASP A 54 -4.66 3.99 -25.05
N PRO A 55 -5.76 4.04 -25.82
CA PRO A 55 -5.97 3.13 -26.94
C PRO A 55 -4.90 3.26 -28.03
N GLU A 56 -4.34 4.46 -28.25
CA GLU A 56 -3.26 4.66 -29.23
C GLU A 56 -1.99 3.90 -28.82
N ARG A 57 -1.75 3.81 -27.51
CA ARG A 57 -0.62 3.04 -26.96
C ARG A 57 -0.82 1.54 -27.19
N ALA A 58 -2.04 1.03 -27.03
CA ALA A 58 -2.35 -0.37 -27.26
C ALA A 58 -2.09 -0.77 -28.73
N GLU A 59 -2.57 0.04 -29.68
CA GLU A 59 -2.31 -0.17 -31.11
C GLU A 59 -0.82 -0.14 -31.44
N LYS A 60 -0.09 0.85 -30.89
CA LYS A 60 1.35 0.96 -31.10
C LYS A 60 2.09 -0.27 -30.60
N ILE A 61 1.72 -0.79 -29.42
CA ILE A 61 2.32 -2.01 -28.87
C ILE A 61 2.05 -3.21 -29.77
N GLN A 62 0.83 -3.34 -30.31
CA GLN A 62 0.49 -4.44 -31.20
C GLN A 62 1.36 -4.41 -32.48
N ARG A 63 1.48 -3.25 -33.14
CA ARG A 63 2.34 -3.08 -34.32
C ARG A 63 3.81 -3.42 -34.02
N LEU A 64 4.31 -3.00 -32.86
CA LEU A 64 5.68 -3.31 -32.44
C LEU A 64 5.88 -4.81 -32.20
N LYS A 65 4.91 -5.49 -31.57
CA LYS A 65 4.97 -6.94 -31.37
C LYS A 65 5.06 -7.68 -32.69
N GLU A 66 4.23 -7.31 -33.67
CA GLU A 66 4.24 -7.91 -35.01
C GLU A 66 5.58 -7.70 -35.72
N ALA A 67 6.15 -6.49 -35.67
CA ALA A 67 7.46 -6.21 -36.25
C ALA A 67 8.59 -7.03 -35.59
N VAL A 68 8.53 -7.23 -34.27
CA VAL A 68 9.51 -8.05 -33.54
C VAL A 68 9.36 -9.52 -33.88
N THR A 69 8.14 -10.06 -33.92
CA THR A 69 7.91 -11.48 -34.27
C THR A 69 8.35 -11.81 -35.69
N ASN A 70 8.20 -10.85 -36.61
CA ASN A 70 8.62 -11.00 -38.00
C ASN A 70 10.11 -10.73 -38.21
N GLY A 71 10.84 -10.32 -37.17
CA GLY A 71 12.28 -9.99 -37.26
C GLY A 71 12.60 -8.72 -38.04
N THR A 72 11.61 -7.89 -38.35
CA THR A 72 11.77 -6.64 -39.13
C THR A 72 11.93 -5.40 -38.24
N TYR A 73 11.90 -5.57 -36.91
CA TYR A 73 12.09 -4.48 -35.98
C TYR A 73 13.57 -4.10 -35.83
N GLU A 74 13.92 -2.92 -36.32
CA GLU A 74 15.24 -2.31 -36.10
C GLU A 74 15.19 -1.34 -34.93
N VAL A 75 16.18 -1.44 -34.02
CA VAL A 75 16.27 -0.56 -32.84
C VAL A 75 16.81 0.81 -33.28
N PRO A 76 16.02 1.90 -33.16
CA PRO A 76 16.49 3.22 -33.56
C PRO A 76 17.45 3.77 -32.51
N VAL A 77 18.76 3.75 -32.81
CA VAL A 77 19.83 4.13 -31.88
C VAL A 77 19.72 5.60 -31.43
N ASP A 78 19.41 6.51 -32.34
CA ASP A 78 19.26 7.95 -32.02
C ASP A 78 18.15 8.18 -30.99
N ARG A 79 16.98 7.56 -31.22
CA ARG A 79 15.84 7.66 -30.30
C ARG A 79 16.11 7.00 -28.97
N LEU A 80 16.91 5.93 -28.97
CA LEU A 80 17.33 5.25 -27.75
C LEU A 80 18.23 6.17 -26.91
N ALA A 81 19.23 6.80 -27.53
CA ALA A 81 20.13 7.74 -26.87
C ALA A 81 19.35 8.92 -26.26
N ASP A 82 18.42 9.52 -27.02
CA ASP A 82 17.57 10.61 -26.55
C ASP A 82 16.73 10.23 -25.32
N LYS A 83 16.27 8.98 -25.25
CA LYS A 83 15.46 8.49 -24.12
C LYS A 83 16.29 8.12 -22.91
N LEU A 84 17.54 7.69 -23.09
CA LEU A 84 18.44 7.35 -22.00
C LEU A 84 19.11 8.60 -21.40
N LEU A 85 19.35 9.63 -22.21
CA LEU A 85 20.06 10.85 -21.82
C LEU A 85 19.56 11.50 -20.50
N PRO A 86 18.23 11.66 -20.25
CA PRO A 86 17.75 12.31 -19.03
C PRO A 86 18.14 11.57 -17.75
N TYR A 87 18.25 10.23 -17.81
CA TYR A 87 18.61 9.40 -16.66
C TYR A 87 20.09 9.51 -16.30
N PHE A 88 20.95 9.73 -17.30
CA PHE A 88 22.38 9.95 -17.05
C PHE A 88 22.66 11.38 -16.58
N GLN A 89 21.92 12.37 -17.10
CA GLN A 89 22.04 13.76 -16.64
C GLN A 89 21.57 13.94 -15.19
N SER A 90 20.50 13.24 -14.77
CA SER A 90 20.01 13.32 -13.40
C SER A 90 20.98 12.69 -12.39
N TYR A 91 21.66 11.60 -12.77
CA TYR A 91 22.72 10.98 -11.97
C TYR A 91 23.91 11.94 -11.75
N ASN A 92 24.34 12.67 -12.78
CA ASN A 92 25.45 13.61 -12.63
C ASN A 92 25.09 14.79 -11.73
N LYS A 93 23.86 15.32 -11.84
CA LYS A 93 23.40 16.46 -11.01
C LYS A 93 23.24 16.12 -9.53
N SER A 94 22.89 14.88 -9.18
CA SER A 94 22.79 14.48 -7.76
C SER A 94 24.16 14.29 -7.09
N GLY A 95 25.22 14.10 -7.88
CA GLY A 95 26.60 14.03 -7.41
C GLY A 95 27.27 15.39 -7.16
N GLU A 96 26.82 16.46 -7.84
CA GLU A 96 27.40 17.82 -7.73
C GLU A 96 26.82 18.65 -6.57
N SER A 97 25.84 18.12 -5.82
CA SER A 97 25.28 18.79 -4.63
C SER A 97 26.09 18.56 -3.34
N LYS A 98 27.40 18.36 -3.43
CA LYS A 98 28.29 18.25 -2.27
C LYS A 98 29.37 19.31 -2.28
#